data_AF-A0A9W9KCG9-F1
#
_entry.id   AF-A0A9W9KCG9-F1
#
_cell.length_a   1.000
_cell.length_b   1.000
_cell.length_c   1.000
_cell.angle_alpha   90.00
_cell.angle_beta   90.00
_cell.angle_gamma   90.00
#
_symmetry.space_group_name_H-M   'P 1'
#
loop_
_entity.id
_entity.type
_entity.pdbx_description
1 polymer ?
#
loop_
_entity_poly.entity_id
_entity_poly.type
_entity_poly.pdbx_seq_one_letter_code
_entity_poly.pdbx_strand_id
1 'polypeptide(L)'
;MKHRSQLQTNRDMCSSASIEEFRRFLSAEEAVQICNQFHTSQWQQGCQIMWSGVPRDVVQHWADRNGMQTLTTAMGPLMDNTQPQCRRPQRPNKQWSRYMKGACAMFAYHIAQDGGVVTVLSPPPPHIYNPYGGSNYQTVEEPVLKGKMGPKVARIDVVHPTVVGADEFRYQLWPHDQTRIWEERFGHPAVDLHWRHVTPRQYLTLA
;
A
#
# COMPACT_ATOMS: atom_id res chain seq x y z
N MET A 1 -27.13 2.17 15.43
CA MET A 1 -26.42 3.34 14.83
C MET A 1 -25.14 2.99 14.06
N LYS A 2 -24.45 1.86 14.32
CA LYS A 2 -23.22 1.46 13.60
C LYS A 2 -23.42 1.09 12.11
N HIS A 3 -24.57 0.55 11.72
CA HIS A 3 -24.82 0.17 10.31
C HIS A 3 -24.96 1.33 9.32
N ARG A 4 -25.42 2.51 9.78
CA ARG A 4 -25.62 3.66 8.89
C ARG A 4 -24.29 4.33 8.52
N SER A 5 -23.28 4.22 9.40
CA SER A 5 -21.93 4.78 9.19
C SER A 5 -21.11 3.97 8.18
N GLN A 6 -21.21 2.64 8.18
CA GLN A 6 -20.50 1.77 7.22
C GLN A 6 -21.05 1.92 5.78
N LEU A 7 -22.37 2.11 5.64
CA LEU A 7 -23.00 2.36 4.34
C LEU A 7 -22.64 3.73 3.74
N GLN A 8 -22.32 4.71 4.59
CA GLN A 8 -21.93 6.07 4.16
C GLN A 8 -20.48 6.08 3.67
N THR A 9 -19.56 5.44 4.39
CA THR A 9 -18.14 5.32 4.01
C THR A 9 -17.95 4.51 2.72
N ASN A 10 -18.72 3.43 2.52
CA ASN A 10 -18.69 2.62 1.29
C ASN A 10 -19.13 3.41 0.03
N ARG A 11 -19.85 4.53 0.19
CA ARG A 11 -20.34 5.35 -0.93
C ARG A 11 -19.32 6.39 -1.42
N ASP A 12 -18.34 6.74 -0.60
CA ASP A 12 -17.47 7.89 -0.87
C ASP A 12 -16.22 7.54 -1.70
N MET A 13 -15.68 6.31 -1.63
CA MET A 13 -14.53 5.91 -2.45
C MET A 13 -14.87 5.73 -3.94
N CYS A 14 -16.06 5.18 -4.20
CA CYS A 14 -16.61 5.02 -5.55
C CYS A 14 -17.40 6.27 -6.00
N SER A 15 -17.35 7.37 -5.24
CA SER A 15 -17.94 8.64 -5.65
C SER A 15 -17.17 9.22 -6.85
N SER A 16 -17.86 10.02 -7.66
CA SER A 16 -17.27 10.65 -8.83
C SER A 16 -16.04 11.51 -8.49
N ALA A 17 -16.03 12.15 -7.31
CA ALA A 17 -14.93 13.01 -6.85
C ALA A 17 -13.65 12.21 -6.52
N SER A 18 -13.80 11.09 -5.81
CA SER A 18 -12.66 10.20 -5.50
C SER A 18 -12.10 9.53 -6.75
N ILE A 19 -12.98 9.12 -7.67
CA ILE A 19 -12.57 8.56 -8.98
C ILE A 19 -11.83 9.61 -9.82
N GLU A 20 -12.24 10.87 -9.74
CA GLU A 20 -11.64 11.96 -10.52
C GLU A 20 -10.18 12.24 -10.16
N GLU A 21 -9.81 12.13 -8.88
CA GLU A 21 -8.42 12.30 -8.45
C GLU A 21 -7.49 11.19 -8.98
N PHE A 22 -8.03 9.97 -9.16
CA PHE A 22 -7.28 8.83 -9.71
C PHE A 22 -7.30 8.75 -11.24
N ARG A 23 -8.06 9.61 -11.94
CA ARG A 23 -8.15 9.63 -13.42
C ARG A 23 -6.81 9.90 -14.11
N ARG A 24 -5.85 10.48 -13.40
CA ARG A 24 -4.48 10.66 -13.90
C ARG A 24 -3.79 9.31 -14.16
N PHE A 25 -4.24 8.24 -13.52
CA PHE A 25 -3.67 6.90 -13.62
C PHE A 25 -4.63 5.89 -14.26
N LEU A 26 -5.91 5.94 -13.91
CA LEU A 26 -6.91 4.93 -14.26
C LEU A 26 -8.01 5.49 -15.16
N SER A 27 -8.56 4.65 -16.03
CA SER A 27 -9.89 4.93 -16.61
C SER A 27 -10.98 4.80 -15.55
N ALA A 28 -12.17 5.34 -15.82
CA ALA A 28 -13.30 5.23 -14.90
C ALA A 28 -13.68 3.75 -14.67
N GLU A 29 -13.67 2.94 -15.74
CA GLU A 29 -13.98 1.50 -15.67
C GLU A 29 -12.95 0.75 -14.84
N GLU A 30 -11.67 1.09 -14.97
CA GLU A 30 -10.59 0.48 -14.17
C GLU A 30 -10.74 0.82 -12.69
N ALA A 31 -11.02 2.08 -12.37
CA ALA A 31 -11.25 2.52 -10.99
C ALA A 31 -12.46 1.80 -10.37
N VAL A 32 -13.57 1.69 -11.12
CA VAL A 32 -14.76 0.95 -10.67
C VAL A 32 -14.44 -0.53 -10.44
N GLN A 33 -13.70 -1.18 -11.34
CA GLN A 33 -13.31 -2.59 -11.17
C GLN A 33 -12.48 -2.82 -9.91
N ILE A 34 -11.49 -1.97 -9.66
CA ILE A 34 -10.64 -2.03 -8.46
C ILE A 34 -11.48 -1.77 -7.21
N CYS A 35 -12.30 -0.71 -7.23
CA CYS A 35 -13.21 -0.37 -6.13
C CYS A 35 -14.11 -1.55 -5.77
N ASN A 36 -14.67 -2.24 -6.77
CA ASN A 36 -15.52 -3.40 -6.54
C ASN A 36 -14.77 -4.55 -5.85
N GLN A 37 -13.50 -4.79 -6.18
CA GLN A 37 -12.70 -5.82 -5.49
C GLN A 37 -12.55 -5.53 -4.00
N PHE A 38 -12.27 -4.27 -3.65
CA PHE A 38 -12.11 -3.86 -2.24
C PHE A 38 -13.42 -3.87 -1.44
N HIS A 39 -14.58 -3.93 -2.11
CA HIS A 39 -15.88 -4.08 -1.46
C HIS A 39 -16.42 -5.53 -1.46
N THR A 40 -15.66 -6.49 -2.00
CA THR A 40 -16.04 -7.90 -1.91
C THR A 40 -15.91 -8.40 -0.48
N SER A 41 -16.54 -9.54 -0.18
CA SER A 41 -16.37 -10.24 1.10
C SER A 41 -14.94 -10.75 1.34
N GLN A 42 -14.07 -10.70 0.33
CA GLN A 42 -12.65 -11.05 0.49
C GLN A 42 -11.86 -9.94 1.19
N TRP A 43 -12.33 -8.68 1.17
CA TRP A 43 -11.67 -7.60 1.91
C TRP A 43 -11.85 -7.77 3.42
N GLN A 44 -10.75 -7.93 4.14
CA GLN A 44 -10.75 -8.09 5.59
C GLN A 44 -10.31 -6.79 6.26
N GLN A 45 -11.26 -5.98 6.73
CA GLN A 45 -10.97 -4.67 7.30
C GLN A 45 -9.88 -4.72 8.37
N GLY A 46 -8.85 -3.87 8.24
CA GLY A 46 -7.72 -3.80 9.17
C GLY A 46 -6.65 -4.89 8.97
N CYS A 47 -6.83 -5.81 8.02
CA CYS A 47 -5.86 -6.85 7.68
C CYS A 47 -4.98 -6.45 6.48
N GLN A 48 -4.88 -5.16 6.13
CA GLN A 48 -4.09 -4.72 4.98
C GLN A 48 -2.65 -4.38 5.38
N ILE A 49 -1.70 -4.73 4.51
CA ILE A 49 -0.32 -4.29 4.63
C ILE A 49 0.15 -3.54 3.39
N MET A 50 1.09 -2.64 3.64
CA MET A 50 1.88 -1.95 2.63
C MET A 50 3.30 -2.49 2.66
N TRP A 51 4.09 -2.21 1.62
CA TRP A 51 5.49 -2.62 1.61
C TRP A 51 6.33 -1.77 0.66
N SER A 52 7.63 -1.66 0.96
CA SER A 52 8.61 -0.96 0.13
C SER A 52 9.98 -1.62 0.28
N GLY A 53 10.67 -1.89 -0.83
CA GLY A 53 12.06 -2.37 -0.79
C GLY A 53 12.27 -3.82 -0.34
N VAL A 54 11.22 -4.54 0.03
CA VAL A 54 11.26 -5.96 0.39
C VAL A 54 10.91 -6.82 -0.83
N PRO A 55 11.57 -7.97 -1.06
CA PRO A 55 11.18 -8.92 -2.11
C PRO A 55 9.71 -9.35 -2.00
N ARG A 56 9.01 -9.45 -3.15
CA ARG A 56 7.56 -9.71 -3.18
C ARG A 56 7.19 -11.05 -2.55
N ASP A 57 8.00 -12.08 -2.77
CA ASP A 57 7.84 -13.41 -2.19
C ASP A 57 7.92 -13.38 -0.66
N VAL A 58 8.88 -12.65 -0.10
CA VAL A 58 9.00 -12.43 1.36
C VAL A 58 7.77 -11.71 1.90
N VAL A 59 7.32 -10.64 1.22
CA VAL A 59 6.11 -9.89 1.61
C VAL A 59 4.87 -10.77 1.59
N GLN A 60 4.67 -11.53 0.51
CA GLN A 60 3.49 -12.39 0.38
C GLN A 60 3.51 -13.52 1.41
N HIS A 61 4.66 -14.15 1.64
CA HIS A 61 4.80 -15.18 2.67
C HIS A 61 4.50 -14.64 4.08
N TRP A 62 5.03 -13.46 4.41
CA TRP A 62 4.74 -12.80 5.68
C TRP A 62 3.25 -12.48 5.83
N ALA A 63 2.62 -11.99 4.75
CA ALA A 63 1.20 -11.67 4.74
C ALA A 63 0.34 -12.92 4.96
N ASP A 64 0.60 -13.99 4.20
CA ASP A 64 -0.13 -15.25 4.28
C ASP A 64 -0.02 -15.87 5.69
N ARG A 65 1.19 -15.87 6.26
CA ARG A 65 1.44 -16.37 7.63
C ARG A 65 0.64 -15.59 8.68
N ASN A 66 0.51 -14.28 8.51
CA ASN A 66 -0.13 -13.39 9.47
C ASN A 66 -1.61 -13.12 9.17
N GLY A 67 -2.21 -13.76 8.16
CA GLY A 67 -3.58 -13.51 7.76
C GLY A 67 -3.82 -12.09 7.26
N MET A 68 -2.80 -11.50 6.62
CA MET A 68 -2.82 -10.14 6.09
C MET A 68 -2.92 -10.12 4.56
N GLN A 69 -3.29 -8.98 4.00
CA GLN A 69 -3.60 -8.79 2.59
C GLN A 69 -2.70 -7.73 1.98
N THR A 70 -1.94 -8.13 0.96
CA THR A 70 -1.24 -7.22 0.05
C THR A 70 -2.21 -6.62 -0.96
N LEU A 71 -1.84 -5.53 -1.65
CA LEU A 71 -2.58 -5.01 -2.81
C LEU A 71 -2.93 -6.14 -3.80
N THR A 72 -1.97 -7.00 -4.11
CA THR A 72 -2.20 -8.07 -5.09
C THR A 72 -3.21 -9.11 -4.62
N THR A 73 -3.26 -9.35 -3.30
CA THR A 73 -4.26 -10.22 -2.68
C THR A 73 -5.65 -9.57 -2.74
N ALA A 74 -5.74 -8.29 -2.33
CA ALA A 74 -6.99 -7.54 -2.31
C ALA A 74 -7.59 -7.29 -3.71
N MET A 75 -6.76 -7.24 -4.75
CA MET A 75 -7.21 -7.10 -6.14
C MET A 75 -7.66 -8.43 -6.79
N GLY A 76 -7.37 -9.57 -6.14
CA GLY A 76 -7.88 -10.89 -6.52
C GLY A 76 -7.72 -11.22 -8.02
N PRO A 77 -8.81 -11.59 -8.74
CA PRO A 77 -8.77 -11.96 -10.15
C PRO A 77 -8.19 -10.91 -11.10
N LEU A 78 -8.12 -9.63 -10.69
CA LEU A 78 -7.49 -8.58 -11.51
C LEU A 78 -5.96 -8.75 -11.63
N MET A 79 -5.36 -9.55 -10.74
CA MET A 79 -3.91 -9.80 -10.67
C MET A 79 -3.49 -11.21 -11.06
N ASP A 80 -4.45 -12.11 -11.31
CA ASP A 80 -4.19 -13.49 -11.71
C ASP A 80 -4.17 -13.60 -13.24
N ASN A 81 -2.99 -13.83 -13.82
CA ASN A 81 -2.81 -13.91 -15.28
C ASN A 81 -3.59 -15.05 -15.95
N THR A 82 -4.12 -16.00 -15.19
CA THR A 82 -4.98 -17.08 -15.71
C THR A 82 -6.44 -16.64 -15.85
N GLN A 83 -6.81 -15.53 -15.21
CA GLN A 83 -8.18 -15.03 -15.16
C GLN A 83 -8.44 -14.02 -16.29
N PRO A 84 -9.61 -14.07 -16.97
CA PRO A 84 -9.95 -13.12 -18.03
C PRO A 84 -9.98 -11.65 -17.57
N GLN A 85 -10.20 -11.40 -16.27
CA GLN A 85 -10.23 -10.05 -15.72
C GLN A 85 -8.82 -9.44 -15.58
N CYS A 86 -7.75 -10.25 -15.55
CA CYS A 86 -6.40 -9.75 -15.49
C CYS A 86 -5.97 -9.18 -16.83
N ARG A 87 -5.82 -7.85 -16.87
CA ARG A 87 -5.45 -7.13 -18.09
C ARG A 87 -3.94 -7.02 -18.29
N ARG A 88 -3.11 -7.60 -17.41
CA ARG A 88 -1.65 -7.55 -17.52
C ARG A 88 -1.12 -8.07 -18.86
N PRO A 89 -1.53 -9.27 -19.35
CA PRO A 89 -0.96 -9.84 -20.57
C PRO A 89 -1.21 -8.99 -21.82
N GLN A 90 -2.27 -8.17 -21.80
CA GLN A 90 -2.73 -7.37 -22.93
C GLN A 90 -2.13 -5.95 -22.93
N ARG A 91 -1.26 -5.60 -21.96
CA ARG A 91 -0.82 -4.22 -21.74
C ARG A 91 0.68 -4.00 -21.93
N PRO A 92 1.07 -2.92 -22.63
CA PRO A 92 2.43 -2.40 -22.59
C PRO A 92 2.88 -2.07 -21.16
N ASN A 93 4.17 -2.24 -20.88
CA ASN A 93 4.73 -2.00 -19.54
C ASN A 93 4.45 -0.61 -18.97
N LYS A 94 4.44 0.44 -19.80
CA LYS A 94 4.10 1.80 -19.37
C LYS A 94 2.64 1.91 -18.90
N GLN A 95 1.70 1.30 -19.62
CA GLN A 95 0.28 1.32 -19.27
C GLN A 95 0.02 0.50 -18.01
N TRP A 96 0.70 -0.65 -17.86
CA TRP A 96 0.62 -1.44 -16.64
C TRP A 96 1.18 -0.71 -15.43
N SER A 97 2.34 -0.07 -15.57
CA SER A 97 2.93 0.73 -14.48
C SER A 97 2.00 1.85 -14.04
N ARG A 98 1.36 2.54 -14.99
CA ARG A 98 0.34 3.56 -14.69
C ARG A 98 -0.87 2.97 -13.97
N TYR A 99 -1.39 1.84 -14.44
CA TYR A 99 -2.49 1.12 -13.79
C TYR A 99 -2.15 0.73 -12.35
N MET A 100 -0.98 0.12 -12.12
CA MET A 100 -0.54 -0.27 -10.78
C MET A 100 -0.38 0.95 -9.86
N LYS A 101 0.12 2.07 -10.38
CA LYS A 101 0.21 3.31 -9.59
C LYS A 101 -1.17 3.80 -9.14
N GLY A 102 -2.17 3.72 -10.01
CA GLY A 102 -3.55 4.03 -9.64
C GLY A 102 -4.13 3.05 -8.61
N ALA A 103 -3.91 1.75 -8.80
CA ALA A 103 -4.36 0.72 -7.85
C ALA A 103 -3.72 0.88 -6.47
N CYS A 104 -2.42 1.17 -6.41
CA CYS A 104 -1.69 1.53 -5.19
C CYS A 104 -2.35 2.72 -4.48
N ALA A 105 -2.68 3.78 -5.22
CA ALA A 105 -3.33 4.97 -4.65
C ALA A 105 -4.71 4.66 -4.06
N MET A 106 -5.54 3.91 -4.80
CA MET A 106 -6.87 3.51 -4.34
C MET A 106 -6.81 2.60 -3.11
N PHE A 107 -5.85 1.67 -3.07
CA PHE A 107 -5.65 0.77 -1.92
C PHE A 107 -5.24 1.53 -0.66
N ALA A 108 -4.27 2.43 -0.77
CA ALA A 108 -3.87 3.31 0.33
C ALA A 108 -5.03 4.18 0.82
N TYR A 109 -5.84 4.72 -0.10
CA TYR A 109 -7.02 5.52 0.24
C TYR A 109 -8.09 4.68 0.95
N HIS A 110 -8.32 3.45 0.50
CA HIS A 110 -9.25 2.53 1.14
C HIS A 110 -8.83 2.18 2.57
N ILE A 111 -7.54 1.91 2.79
CA ILE A 111 -6.99 1.66 4.13
C ILE A 111 -7.16 2.90 5.02
N ALA A 112 -6.90 4.09 4.46
CA ALA A 112 -6.97 5.35 5.22
C ALA A 112 -8.40 5.70 5.69
N GLN A 113 -9.44 5.21 5.02
CA GLN A 113 -10.84 5.43 5.43
C GLN A 113 -11.18 4.75 6.76
N ASP A 114 -10.53 3.64 7.08
CA ASP A 114 -10.73 2.95 8.36
C ASP A 114 -10.18 3.75 9.55
N GLY A 115 -9.26 4.68 9.30
CA GLY A 115 -8.61 5.48 10.34
C GLY A 115 -7.75 4.66 11.31
N GLY A 116 -7.50 3.39 11.02
CA GLY A 116 -6.84 2.43 11.91
C GLY A 116 -5.31 2.51 11.89
N VAL A 117 -4.67 1.41 12.28
CA VAL A 117 -3.23 1.20 12.16
C VAL A 117 -2.95 0.42 10.89
N VAL A 118 -1.96 0.83 10.11
CA VAL A 118 -1.46 0.07 8.96
C VAL A 118 -0.03 -0.41 9.22
N THR A 119 0.27 -1.65 8.83
CA THR A 119 1.62 -2.19 8.88
C THR A 119 2.32 -2.02 7.53
N VAL A 120 3.58 -1.60 7.55
CA VAL A 120 4.44 -1.46 6.38
C VAL A 120 5.63 -2.42 6.54
N LEU A 121 5.83 -3.28 5.54
CA LEU A 121 7.03 -4.11 5.48
C LEU A 121 8.14 -3.36 4.73
N SER A 122 9.31 -3.22 5.36
CA SER A 122 10.46 -2.54 4.75
C SER A 122 11.78 -3.22 5.13
N PRO A 123 12.88 -2.89 4.45
CA PRO A 123 14.21 -3.11 5.02
C PRO A 123 14.38 -2.39 6.37
N PRO A 124 15.31 -2.85 7.21
CA PRO A 124 15.60 -2.21 8.49
C PRO A 124 16.31 -0.86 8.33
N PRO A 125 16.26 -0.01 9.37
CA PRO A 125 17.11 1.15 9.51
C PRO A 125 18.58 0.84 9.22
N PRO A 126 19.32 1.79 8.59
CA PRO A 126 18.87 3.14 8.22
C PRO A 126 18.18 3.20 6.84
N HIS A 127 17.94 2.06 6.18
CA HIS A 127 17.53 2.00 4.77
C HIS A 127 16.06 1.61 4.57
N ILE A 128 15.15 2.13 5.41
CA ILE A 128 13.70 1.86 5.33
C ILE A 128 13.13 2.18 3.94
N TYR A 129 13.72 3.16 3.25
CA TYR A 129 13.26 3.65 1.96
C TYR A 129 14.30 3.55 0.86
N ASN A 130 13.82 3.53 -0.39
CA ASN A 130 14.68 3.67 -1.55
C ASN A 130 15.37 5.05 -1.47
N PRO A 131 16.71 5.12 -1.41
CA PRO A 131 17.45 6.38 -1.29
C PRO A 131 17.28 7.27 -2.53
N TYR A 132 16.97 6.68 -3.69
CA TYR A 132 16.66 7.41 -4.91
C TYR A 132 15.19 7.88 -4.98
N GLY A 133 14.39 7.57 -3.96
CA GLY A 133 12.97 7.87 -3.93
C GLY A 133 12.19 7.08 -4.99
N GLY A 134 11.08 7.65 -5.45
CA GLY A 134 10.38 7.19 -6.66
C GLY A 134 9.57 5.89 -6.53
N SER A 135 9.63 5.18 -5.40
CA SER A 135 8.75 4.03 -5.15
C SER A 135 7.27 4.46 -5.11
N ASN A 136 6.35 3.55 -5.43
CA ASN A 136 4.92 3.81 -5.30
C ASN A 136 4.57 4.16 -3.84
N TYR A 137 5.19 3.47 -2.88
CA TYR A 137 5.02 3.75 -1.47
C TYR A 137 5.37 5.19 -1.13
N GLN A 138 6.60 5.64 -1.42
CA GLN A 138 7.04 7.00 -1.08
C GLN A 138 6.29 8.10 -1.85
N THR A 139 5.96 7.86 -3.13
CA THR A 139 5.43 8.93 -4.00
C THR A 139 3.91 9.04 -3.99
N VAL A 140 3.21 8.00 -3.59
CA VAL A 140 1.74 7.90 -3.69
C VAL A 140 1.15 7.37 -2.39
N GLU A 141 1.52 6.17 -1.97
CA GLU A 141 0.77 5.47 -0.92
C GLU A 141 0.97 6.10 0.46
N GLU A 142 2.21 6.36 0.87
CA GLU A 142 2.51 6.99 2.16
C GLU A 142 1.89 8.39 2.29
N PRO A 143 1.99 9.30 1.30
CA PRO A 143 1.25 10.56 1.35
C PRO A 143 -0.26 10.40 1.53
N VAL A 144 -0.88 9.43 0.85
CA VAL A 144 -2.31 9.15 0.97
C VAL A 144 -2.65 8.65 2.37
N LEU A 145 -1.90 7.69 2.90
CA LEU A 145 -2.07 7.16 4.27
C LEU A 145 -1.95 8.27 5.32
N LYS A 146 -1.07 9.25 5.09
CA LYS A 146 -0.87 10.42 5.97
C LYS A 146 -1.90 11.53 5.79
N GLY A 147 -2.90 11.37 4.92
CA GLY A 147 -4.02 12.30 4.80
C GLY A 147 -3.95 13.28 3.62
N LYS A 148 -3.03 13.12 2.67
CA LYS A 148 -2.91 14.03 1.51
C LYS A 148 -4.19 14.12 0.67
N MET A 149 -5.07 13.12 0.76
CA MET A 149 -6.35 13.06 0.03
C MET A 149 -7.57 13.10 0.95
N GLY A 150 -7.42 13.56 2.20
CA GLY A 150 -8.51 13.66 3.18
C GLY A 150 -8.44 12.60 4.28
N PRO A 151 -8.93 11.36 4.06
CA PRO A 151 -8.80 10.28 5.03
C PRO A 151 -7.35 9.97 5.36
N LYS A 152 -7.08 9.59 6.61
CA LYS A 152 -5.75 9.24 7.10
C LYS A 152 -5.83 8.09 8.09
N VAL A 153 -4.78 7.27 8.14
CA VAL A 153 -4.61 6.30 9.23
C VAL A 153 -4.31 7.00 10.55
N ALA A 154 -4.54 6.34 11.67
CA ALA A 154 -4.11 6.83 12.99
C ALA A 154 -2.60 6.63 13.18
N ARG A 155 -2.05 5.54 12.64
CA ARG A 155 -0.65 5.15 12.85
C ARG A 155 -0.11 4.28 11.72
N ILE A 156 1.18 4.42 11.44
CA ILE A 156 1.95 3.51 10.60
C ILE A 156 2.96 2.78 11.47
N ASP A 157 2.84 1.46 11.54
CA ASP A 157 3.80 0.57 12.17
C ASP A 157 4.68 -0.07 11.08
N VAL A 158 5.94 -0.31 11.38
CA VAL A 158 6.90 -0.91 10.45
C VAL A 158 7.42 -2.22 11.00
N VAL A 159 7.59 -3.20 10.11
CA VAL A 159 8.16 -4.51 10.40
C VAL A 159 9.25 -4.82 9.36
N HIS A 160 10.32 -5.50 9.79
CA HIS A 160 11.46 -5.84 8.94
C HIS A 160 11.59 -7.36 8.76
N PRO A 161 10.83 -7.96 7.83
CA PRO A 161 10.75 -9.42 7.70
C PRO A 161 12.06 -10.08 7.25
N THR A 162 13.03 -9.30 6.75
CA THR A 162 14.34 -9.81 6.32
C THR A 162 15.34 -9.98 7.46
N VAL A 163 15.00 -9.57 8.68
CA VAL A 163 15.88 -9.66 9.86
C VAL A 163 15.42 -10.83 10.73
N VAL A 164 16.19 -11.93 10.67
CA VAL A 164 15.89 -13.15 11.44
C VAL A 164 15.81 -12.86 12.93
N GLY A 165 14.70 -13.26 13.57
CA GLY A 165 14.45 -13.03 15.00
C GLY A 165 13.81 -11.67 15.31
N ALA A 166 13.63 -10.81 14.31
CA ALA A 166 12.94 -9.53 14.41
C ALA A 166 11.79 -9.40 13.38
N ASP A 167 11.45 -10.48 12.69
CA ASP A 167 10.46 -10.55 11.61
C ASP A 167 9.02 -10.28 12.05
N GLU A 168 8.77 -10.23 13.36
CA GLU A 168 7.50 -9.84 13.99
C GLU A 168 7.63 -8.60 14.89
N PHE A 169 8.84 -8.07 15.05
CA PHE A 169 9.04 -6.86 15.83
C PHE A 169 8.48 -5.66 15.06
N ARG A 170 7.65 -4.88 15.74
CA ARG A 170 7.00 -3.70 15.19
C ARG A 170 7.34 -2.47 16.02
N TYR A 171 7.53 -1.35 15.36
CA TYR A 171 7.63 -0.05 15.99
C TYR A 171 6.91 1.00 15.14
N GLN A 172 6.54 2.10 15.78
CA GLN A 172 5.83 3.18 15.12
C GLN A 172 6.78 4.01 14.25
N LEU A 173 6.42 4.28 13.00
CA LEU A 173 7.12 5.24 12.14
C LEU A 173 6.37 6.58 12.02
N TRP A 174 5.04 6.55 12.13
CA TRP A 174 4.22 7.75 12.03
C TRP A 174 2.95 7.64 12.90
N PRO A 175 2.45 8.73 13.53
CA PRO A 175 2.99 10.09 13.53
C PRO A 175 4.22 10.32 14.42
N HIS A 176 4.53 9.41 15.35
CA HIS A 176 5.69 9.51 16.22
C HIS A 176 6.73 8.48 15.81
N ASP A 177 7.85 8.96 15.26
CA ASP A 177 8.92 8.08 14.82
C ASP A 177 9.65 7.47 16.03
N GLN A 178 9.55 6.15 16.15
CA GLN A 178 10.18 5.33 17.18
C GLN A 178 11.28 4.42 16.63
N THR A 179 11.89 4.78 15.50
CA THR A 179 13.01 4.05 14.88
C THR A 179 14.15 3.80 15.87
N ARG A 180 14.38 4.72 16.82
CA ARG A 180 15.36 4.54 17.88
C ARG A 180 15.16 3.26 18.72
N ILE A 181 13.91 2.81 18.94
CA ILE A 181 13.64 1.56 19.67
C ILE A 181 14.18 0.35 18.90
N TRP A 182 14.10 0.39 17.57
CA TRP A 182 14.73 -0.62 16.73
C TRP A 182 16.25 -0.57 16.86
N GLU A 183 16.85 0.61 16.70
CA GLU A 183 18.31 0.80 16.72
C GLU A 183 18.92 0.35 18.05
N GLU A 184 18.28 0.65 19.19
CA GLU A 184 18.74 0.22 20.51
C GLU A 184 18.69 -1.31 20.68
N ARG A 185 17.77 -1.99 20.01
CA ARG A 185 17.54 -3.43 20.18
C ARG A 185 18.30 -4.30 19.17
N PHE A 186 18.41 -3.84 17.92
CA PHE A 186 18.93 -4.63 16.81
C PHE A 186 20.11 -3.95 16.09
N GLY A 187 20.41 -2.69 16.41
CA GLY A 187 21.43 -1.92 15.72
C GLY A 187 21.11 -1.73 14.24
N HIS A 188 22.15 -1.85 13.41
CA HIS A 188 22.08 -1.67 11.95
C HIS A 188 22.51 -2.96 11.24
N PRO A 189 21.64 -3.99 11.16
CA PRO A 189 22.00 -5.22 10.48
C PRO A 189 22.32 -4.95 9.01
N ALA A 190 23.36 -5.61 8.49
CA ALA A 190 23.66 -5.56 7.07
C ALA A 190 22.54 -6.24 6.28
N VAL A 191 22.01 -5.57 5.27
CA VAL A 191 20.98 -6.10 4.38
C VAL A 191 21.44 -5.95 2.95
N ASP A 192 21.30 -7.04 2.19
CA ASP A 192 21.58 -7.02 0.76
C ASP A 192 20.42 -6.33 0.02
N LEU A 193 20.56 -5.02 -0.19
CA LEU A 193 19.54 -4.17 -0.78
C LEU A 193 19.85 -3.83 -2.23
N HIS A 194 19.09 -4.44 -3.13
CA HIS A 194 19.10 -4.12 -4.54
C HIS A 194 18.05 -3.05 -4.85
N TRP A 195 18.39 -1.78 -4.61
CA TRP A 195 17.52 -0.67 -4.94
C TRP A 195 17.43 -0.44 -6.45
N ARG A 196 16.21 -0.35 -6.96
CA ARG A 196 16.01 0.10 -8.35
C ARG A 196 16.31 1.59 -8.43
N HIS A 197 17.20 1.96 -9.35
CA HIS A 197 17.43 3.36 -9.68
C HIS A 197 16.21 3.92 -10.43
N VAL A 198 15.58 4.94 -9.86
CA VAL A 198 14.38 5.58 -10.41
C VAL A 198 14.52 7.09 -10.34
N THR A 199 14.02 7.80 -11.36
CA THR A 199 13.91 9.26 -11.31
C THR A 199 12.64 9.64 -10.54
N PRO A 200 12.73 10.35 -9.40
CA PRO A 200 11.55 10.80 -8.68
C PRO A 200 10.68 11.68 -9.57
N ARG A 201 9.37 11.44 -9.53
CA ARG A 201 8.37 12.37 -10.04
C ARG A 201 7.33 12.55 -8.95
N GLN A 202 6.94 13.78 -8.65
CA GLN A 202 5.81 14.06 -7.79
C GLN A 202 4.53 13.89 -8.62
N TYR A 203 3.62 13.04 -8.14
CA TYR A 203 2.44 12.64 -8.90
C TYR A 203 1.14 13.21 -8.33
N LEU A 204 1.16 13.58 -7.06
CA LEU A 204 0.05 14.23 -6.37
C LEU A 204 0.42 15.70 -6.19
N THR A 205 -0.21 16.59 -6.95
CA THR A 205 -0.18 18.04 -6.73
C THR A 205 -1.39 18.42 -5.89
N LEU A 206 -1.21 19.31 -4.91
CA LEU A 206 -2.33 19.95 -4.22
C LEU A 206 -3.12 20.75 -5.27
N ALA A 207 -4.45 20.66 -5.23
CA ALA A 207 -5.32 21.69 -5.78
C ALA A 207 -5.32 22.89 -4.84
#